data_AF-A0A9D7PTS4-F1
#
_entry.id   AF-A0A9D7PTS4-F1
#
_cell.length_a   1.000
_cell.length_b   1.000
_cell.length_c   1.000
_cell.angle_alpha   90.00
_cell.angle_beta   90.00
_cell.angle_gamma   90.00
#
_symmetry.space_group_name_H-M   'P 1'
#
loop_
_entity.id
_entity.type
_entity.pdbx_description
1 polymer ?
#
loop_
_entity_poly.entity_id
_entity_poly.type
_entity_poly.pdbx_seq_one_letter_code
_entity_poly.pdbx_strand_id
1 'polypeptide(L)'
;MEGVFTHIKSFDYFKTDNYSKLLAFLESEFDVYIMGHSCGLSDRTLLSTIFEHENCRKIKIFYHDNAENYRKTTYEISRHFTDKALMRERVLPITQCKPMPQSKMED
;
A
#
# COMPACT_ATOMS: atom_id res chain seq x y z
N MET A 1 9.68 22.86 24.09
CA MET A 1 8.72 21.76 23.82
C MET A 1 8.13 21.90 22.41
N GLU A 2 8.91 22.37 21.41
CA GLU A 2 8.40 22.70 20.06
C GLU A 2 8.92 21.77 18.95
N GLY A 3 9.75 20.78 19.27
CA GLY A 3 10.42 19.95 18.25
C GLY A 3 9.88 18.53 18.06
N VAL A 4 8.88 18.10 18.83
CA VAL A 4 8.43 16.68 18.79
C VAL A 4 7.37 16.44 17.71
N PHE A 5 6.58 17.45 17.37
CA PHE A 5 5.45 17.31 16.42
C PHE A 5 5.77 17.79 14.99
N THR A 6 6.98 18.31 14.73
CA THR A 6 7.35 19.00 13.48
C THR A 6 7.42 18.15 12.22
N HIS A 7 7.28 16.82 12.32
CA HIS A 7 7.33 15.90 11.19
C HIS A 7 6.19 14.86 11.21
N ILE A 8 5.11 15.15 11.91
CA ILE A 8 3.94 14.25 11.94
C ILE A 8 3.08 14.51 10.70
N LYS A 9 3.15 13.56 9.77
CA LYS A 9 2.45 13.61 8.47
C LYS A 9 0.95 13.84 8.59
N SER A 10 0.29 13.33 9.64
CA SER A 10 -1.14 13.51 9.85
C SER A 10 -1.55 14.98 9.98
N PHE A 11 -0.73 15.82 10.61
CA PHE A 11 -1.01 17.26 10.67
C PHE A 11 -0.71 17.95 9.33
N ASP A 12 0.32 17.47 8.63
CA ASP A 12 0.72 18.00 7.32
C ASP A 12 -0.30 17.70 6.22
N TYR A 13 -1.12 16.65 6.36
CA TYR A 13 -2.24 16.40 5.47
C TYR A 13 -3.27 17.53 5.44
N PHE A 14 -3.38 18.35 6.49
CA PHE A 14 -4.26 19.52 6.51
C PHE A 14 -3.66 20.77 5.85
N LYS A 15 -2.38 20.75 5.46
CA LYS A 15 -1.74 21.88 4.77
C LYS A 15 -2.25 22.07 3.34
N THR A 16 -2.86 21.03 2.74
CA THR A 16 -3.38 21.04 1.36
C THR A 16 -4.66 20.21 1.29
N ASP A 17 -5.41 20.32 0.18
CA ASP A 17 -6.63 19.53 -0.05
C ASP A 17 -6.37 18.13 -0.66
N ASN A 18 -5.10 17.73 -0.82
CA ASN A 18 -4.72 16.48 -1.50
C ASN A 18 -5.27 15.23 -0.79
N TYR A 19 -5.27 15.22 0.55
CA TYR A 19 -5.81 14.08 1.29
C TYR A 19 -7.33 13.97 1.10
N SER A 20 -8.06 15.08 1.12
CA SER A 20 -9.51 15.10 0.84
C SER A 20 -9.83 14.68 -0.60
N LYS A 21 -9.03 15.12 -1.59
CA LYS A 21 -9.15 14.66 -2.98
C LYS A 21 -8.92 13.16 -3.11
N LEU A 22 -7.96 12.60 -2.38
CA LEU A 22 -7.77 11.17 -2.32
C LEU A 22 -9.00 10.46 -1.74
N LEU A 23 -9.53 10.92 -0.60
CA LEU A 23 -10.72 10.31 0.00
C LEU A 23 -11.89 10.29 -1.00
N ALA A 24 -12.15 11.41 -1.67
CA ALA A 24 -13.19 11.48 -2.71
C ALA A 24 -12.92 10.54 -3.90
N PHE A 25 -11.65 10.32 -4.26
CA PHE A 25 -11.28 9.38 -5.33
C PHE A 25 -11.54 7.91 -4.94
N LEU A 26 -11.40 7.56 -3.66
CA LEU A 26 -11.62 6.19 -3.15
C LEU A 26 -13.11 5.81 -3.07
N GLU A 27 -14.04 6.74 -3.29
CA GLU A 27 -15.50 6.48 -3.30
C GLU A 27 -15.99 5.65 -4.50
N SER A 28 -15.13 5.37 -5.48
CA SER A 28 -15.41 4.43 -6.57
C SER A 28 -14.72 3.09 -6.33
N GLU A 29 -15.20 1.99 -6.91
CA GLU A 29 -14.50 0.70 -6.82
C GLU A 29 -13.10 0.75 -7.42
N PHE A 30 -12.11 0.20 -6.71
CA PHE A 30 -10.73 0.15 -7.19
C PHE A 30 -10.00 -1.13 -6.76
N ASP A 31 -8.92 -1.42 -7.49
CA ASP A 31 -7.93 -2.43 -7.13
C ASP A 31 -6.58 -1.74 -6.87
N VAL A 32 -5.84 -2.25 -5.91
CA VAL A 32 -4.51 -1.75 -5.55
C VAL A 32 -3.46 -2.63 -6.18
N TYR A 33 -2.47 -2.00 -6.81
CA TYR A 33 -1.30 -2.68 -7.36
C TYR A 33 -0.05 -2.22 -6.62
N ILE A 34 0.65 -3.16 -5.99
CA ILE A 34 1.89 -2.88 -5.24
C ILE A 34 3.07 -3.23 -6.13
N MET A 35 3.89 -2.21 -6.42
CA MET A 35 5.13 -2.31 -7.18
C MET A 35 6.25 -1.70 -6.32
N GLY A 36 7.07 -2.54 -5.69
CA GLY A 36 8.24 -2.10 -4.92
C GLY A 36 8.34 -2.63 -3.48
N HIS A 37 9.44 -2.25 -2.84
CA HIS A 37 9.97 -2.86 -1.60
C HIS A 37 9.87 -2.00 -0.34
N SER A 38 9.37 -0.77 -0.44
CA SER A 38 9.42 0.18 0.68
C SER A 38 8.04 0.37 1.33
N CYS A 39 7.12 -0.55 1.12
CA CYS A 39 5.77 -0.44 1.66
C CYS A 39 5.81 -0.44 3.19
N GLY A 40 6.70 -1.20 3.83
CA GLY A 40 6.76 -1.30 5.29
C GLY A 40 7.15 -0.02 6.04
N LEU A 41 7.76 0.96 5.36
CA LEU A 41 8.16 2.26 5.92
C LEU A 41 7.26 3.42 5.45
N SER A 42 6.29 3.12 4.59
CA SER A 42 5.37 4.11 4.05
C SER A 42 4.38 4.60 5.11
N ASP A 43 3.71 5.72 4.83
CA ASP A 43 2.76 6.32 5.76
C ASP A 43 1.63 5.34 6.10
N ARG A 44 1.52 4.99 7.38
CA ARG A 44 0.56 4.00 7.86
C ARG A 44 -0.88 4.49 7.72
N THR A 45 -1.15 5.75 8.02
CA THR A 45 -2.50 6.31 7.94
C THR A 45 -3.00 6.23 6.51
N LEU A 46 -2.19 6.71 5.56
CA LEU A 46 -2.51 6.72 4.14
C LEU A 46 -2.78 5.30 3.59
N LEU A 47 -1.85 4.38 3.82
CA LEU A 47 -1.98 3.03 3.28
C LEU A 47 -3.09 2.24 3.95
N SER A 48 -3.30 2.41 5.27
CA SER A 48 -4.43 1.80 5.97
C SER A 48 -5.76 2.29 5.42
N THR A 49 -5.91 3.61 5.19
CA THR A 49 -7.11 4.18 4.57
C THR A 49 -7.38 3.60 3.17
N ILE A 50 -6.36 3.45 2.32
CA ILE A 50 -6.54 2.88 0.98
C ILE A 50 -6.84 1.37 1.06
N PHE A 51 -6.08 0.62 1.85
CA PHE A 51 -6.15 -0.84 1.88
C PHE A 51 -7.41 -1.37 2.58
N GLU A 52 -7.96 -0.61 3.53
CA GLU A 52 -9.16 -0.97 4.30
C GLU A 52 -10.42 -0.23 3.83
N HIS A 53 -10.33 0.65 2.83
CA HIS A 53 -11.50 1.29 2.22
C HIS A 53 -12.53 0.26 1.74
N GLU A 54 -13.83 0.48 1.93
CA GLU A 54 -14.86 -0.50 1.54
C GLU A 54 -14.84 -0.83 0.04
N ASN A 55 -14.55 0.17 -0.79
CA ASN A 55 -14.45 0.04 -2.25
C ASN A 55 -13.13 -0.57 -2.76
N CYS A 56 -12.16 -0.86 -1.87
CA CYS A 56 -10.95 -1.58 -2.23
C CYS A 56 -11.26 -3.07 -2.38
N ARG A 57 -11.25 -3.58 -3.61
CA ARG A 57 -11.68 -4.95 -3.88
C ARG A 57 -10.55 -5.95 -3.72
N LYS A 58 -9.39 -5.65 -4.32
CA LYS A 58 -8.25 -6.56 -4.42
C LYS A 58 -6.94 -5.81 -4.30
N ILE A 59 -5.95 -6.48 -3.74
CA ILE A 59 -4.57 -6.01 -3.67
C ILE A 59 -3.69 -7.03 -4.38
N LYS A 60 -3.07 -6.60 -5.47
CA LYS A 60 -2.18 -7.41 -6.29
C LYS A 60 -0.74 -6.97 -6.09
N ILE A 61 0.13 -7.92 -5.77
CA ILE A 61 1.56 -7.67 -5.58
C ILE A 61 2.30 -8.04 -6.87
N PHE A 62 3.03 -7.08 -7.43
CA PHE A 62 4.05 -7.36 -8.45
C PHE A 62 5.40 -7.53 -7.76
N TYR A 63 5.77 -8.78 -7.54
CA TYR A 63 6.98 -9.13 -6.78
C TYR A 63 8.22 -9.15 -7.69
N HIS A 64 9.40 -8.99 -7.09
CA HIS A 64 10.68 -9.10 -7.80
C HIS A 64 11.22 -10.53 -7.70
N ASP A 65 11.50 -11.14 -8.85
CA ASP A 65 12.14 -12.46 -9.08
C ASP A 65 11.46 -13.72 -8.51
N ASN A 66 11.06 -13.73 -7.24
CA ASN A 66 10.74 -14.98 -6.53
C ASN A 66 9.62 -14.85 -5.48
N ALA A 67 9.19 -16.01 -4.96
CA ALA A 67 8.14 -16.10 -3.96
C ALA A 67 8.52 -15.54 -2.58
N GLU A 68 9.82 -15.51 -2.25
CA GLU A 68 10.31 -14.90 -1.02
C GLU A 68 10.05 -13.40 -1.02
N ASN A 69 10.23 -12.76 -2.17
CA ASN A 69 9.94 -11.37 -2.39
C ASN A 69 8.46 -11.04 -2.17
N TYR A 70 7.58 -11.85 -2.78
CA TYR A 70 6.13 -11.77 -2.53
C TYR A 70 5.82 -11.89 -1.03
N ARG A 71 6.44 -12.85 -0.33
CA ARG A 71 6.26 -13.05 1.11
C ARG A 71 6.71 -11.81 1.90
N LYS A 72 7.87 -11.23 1.55
CA LYS A 72 8.40 -10.02 2.18
C LYS A 72 7.45 -8.83 1.99
N THR A 73 7.00 -8.56 0.77
CA THR A 73 6.06 -7.47 0.49
C THR A 73 4.72 -7.69 1.20
N THR A 74 4.23 -8.92 1.25
CA THR A 74 3.02 -9.28 2.01
C THR A 74 3.19 -8.97 3.50
N TYR A 75 4.35 -9.31 4.07
CA TYR A 75 4.67 -8.98 5.47
C TYR A 75 4.72 -7.47 5.70
N GLU A 76 5.35 -6.72 4.80
CA GLU A 76 5.45 -5.26 4.90
C GLU A 76 4.09 -4.57 4.85
N ILE A 77 3.21 -4.95 3.92
CA ILE A 77 1.87 -4.36 3.84
C ILE A 77 0.97 -4.80 4.99
N SER A 78 1.21 -5.98 5.57
CA SER A 78 0.44 -6.45 6.72
C SER A 78 0.47 -5.47 7.89
N ARG A 79 1.54 -4.67 8.02
CA ARG A 79 1.71 -3.66 9.08
C ARG A 79 0.72 -2.50 8.98
N HIS A 80 0.10 -2.31 7.81
CA HIS A 80 -0.88 -1.25 7.54
C HIS A 80 -2.32 -1.70 7.69
N PHE A 81 -2.54 -3.00 7.90
CA PHE A 81 -3.87 -3.53 8.22
C PHE A 81 -4.09 -3.56 9.73
N THR A 82 -5.22 -3.01 10.15
CA THR A 82 -5.83 -3.23 11.46
C THR A 82 -6.64 -4.53 11.44
N ASP A 83 -7.38 -4.79 10.36
CA ASP A 83 -8.16 -6.01 10.17
C ASP A 83 -7.39 -7.07 9.35
N LYS A 84 -6.97 -8.14 10.02
CA LYS A 84 -6.25 -9.25 9.39
C LYS A 84 -7.15 -10.21 8.62
N ALA A 85 -8.45 -10.26 8.91
CA ALA A 85 -9.39 -11.03 8.10
C ALA A 85 -9.56 -10.33 6.74
N LEU A 86 -9.83 -9.03 6.75
CA LEU A 86 -9.94 -8.20 5.54
C LEU A 86 -8.68 -8.26 4.66
N MET A 87 -7.49 -8.24 5.28
CA MET A 87 -6.24 -8.44 4.56
C MET A 87 -6.22 -9.76 3.77
N ARG A 88 -6.63 -10.87 4.40
CA ARG A 88 -6.61 -12.20 3.76
C ARG A 88 -7.64 -12.33 2.64
N GLU A 89 -8.73 -11.56 2.71
CA GLU A 89 -9.75 -11.50 1.66
C GLU A 89 -9.27 -10.69 0.44
N ARG A 90 -8.55 -9.59 0.68
CA ARG A 90 -8.17 -8.64 -0.38
C ARG A 90 -6.84 -8.97 -1.05
N VAL A 91 -5.85 -9.44 -0.31
CA VAL A 91 -4.50 -9.73 -0.86
C VAL A 91 -4.56 -10.99 -1.71
N LEU A 92 -4.34 -10.83 -3.02
CA LEU A 92 -4.40 -11.95 -3.96
C LEU A 92 -3.25 -12.94 -3.72
N PRO A 93 -3.50 -14.26 -3.81
CA PRO A 93 -2.45 -15.26 -3.67
C PRO A 93 -1.40 -15.12 -4.78
N ILE A 94 -0.18 -15.62 -4.51
CA ILE A 94 0.94 -15.53 -5.47
C ILE A 94 0.60 -16.13 -6.84
N THR A 95 -0.25 -17.16 -6.89
CA THR A 95 -0.72 -17.81 -8.13
C THR A 95 -1.53 -16.88 -9.05
N GLN A 96 -2.07 -15.78 -8.51
CA GLN A 96 -2.78 -14.74 -9.25
C GLN A 96 -1.95 -13.46 -9.44
N CYS A 97 -0.73 -13.46 -8.90
CA CYS A 97 0.24 -12.38 -9.01
C CYS A 97 1.20 -12.63 -10.17
N LYS A 98 2.00 -11.62 -10.52
CA LYS A 98 3.00 -11.71 -11.59
C LYS A 98 4.29 -11.04 -11.13
N PRO A 99 5.46 -11.50 -11.61
CA PRO A 99 6.69 -10.76 -11.38
C PRO A 99 6.61 -9.39 -12.05
N MET A 100 7.24 -8.39 -11.44
CA MET A 100 7.34 -7.03 -12.00
C MET A 100 8.26 -7.04 -13.23
N PRO A 101 7.83 -6.54 -14.40
CA PRO A 101 8.70 -6.44 -15.58
C PRO A 101 9.96 -5.63 -15.27
N GLN A 102 11.13 -6.20 -15.53
CA GLN A 102 12.41 -5.49 -15.43
C GLN A 102 12.82 -5.01 -16.82
N SER A 103 13.26 -3.75 -16.93
CA SER A 103 13.95 -3.29 -18.14
C SER A 103 15.24 -4.08 -18.26
N LYS A 104 15.52 -4.66 -19.44
CA LYS A 104 16.85 -5.18 -19.72
C LYS A 104 17.80 -3.99 -19.66
N MET A 105 18.75 -4.02 -18.74
CA MET A 105 19.92 -3.17 -18.89
C MET A 105 20.64 -3.67 -20.15
N GLU A 106 20.78 -2.82 -21.14
CA GLU A 106 21.73 -3.08 -22.23
C GLU A 106 23.13 -3.04 -21.61
N ASP A 107 23.90 -4.12 -21.80
CA ASP A 107 25.28 -4.25 -21.32
C ASP A 107 26.21 -3.22 -21.98
#